data_AF-A0A4Y8MKW8-F1
#
_entry.id   AF-A0A4Y8MKW8-F1
#
_cell.length_a   1.000
_cell.length_b   1.000
_cell.length_c   1.000
_cell.angle_alpha   90.00
_cell.angle_beta   90.00
_cell.angle_gamma   90.00
#
_symmetry.space_group_name_H-M   'P 1'
#
loop_
_entity.id
_entity.type
_entity.pdbx_description
1 polymer ?
#
loop_
_entity_poly.entity_id
_entity_poly.type
_entity_poly.pdbx_seq_one_letter_code
_entity_poly.pdbx_strand_id
1 'polypeptide(L)'
;MPSPANDKVTGTTEKRGRGRPRKPDAMSNAERQAAWRARHGARTKSVTVTKNIPPPADAHDALVRECEQLRGELAQARRELETASRAKPSARAPSDAAAVLGRLPRQEDADSGERRLNLTMTGTQFFALERLVAHFGLSRRAVIERLVDWADDTFSRSLYDDEAAFNRYIDRDRNEK
;
A
#
# COMPACT_ATOMS: atom_id res chain seq x y z
N MET A 1 39.58 38.25 87.27
CA MET A 1 40.46 38.78 86.19
C MET A 1 41.45 37.68 85.82
N PRO A 2 41.75 37.47 84.52
CA PRO A 2 41.03 36.56 83.62
C PRO A 2 41.78 35.25 83.33
N SER A 3 41.06 34.26 82.79
CA SER A 3 41.62 33.31 81.81
C SER A 3 40.49 32.69 81.00
N PRO A 4 40.48 32.88 79.67
CA PRO A 4 39.95 31.83 78.83
C PRO A 4 40.79 31.55 77.58
N ALA A 5 40.38 30.44 76.95
CA ALA A 5 40.70 29.95 75.62
C ALA A 5 41.96 29.05 75.50
N ASN A 6 41.71 27.76 75.28
CA ASN A 6 41.70 27.27 73.91
C ASN A 6 40.93 25.94 73.79
N ASP A 7 39.95 25.96 72.89
CA ASP A 7 39.71 24.99 71.81
C ASP A 7 39.96 23.50 72.08
N LYS A 8 38.90 22.66 71.95
CA LYS A 8 38.80 21.66 70.87
C LYS A 8 37.65 20.64 70.99
N VAL A 9 37.06 20.41 69.81
CA VAL A 9 36.69 19.12 69.20
C VAL A 9 35.31 18.52 69.53
N THR A 10 34.43 18.64 68.54
CA THR A 10 33.28 17.79 68.25
C THR A 10 33.73 16.35 67.96
N GLY A 11 33.50 15.44 68.91
CA GLY A 11 33.75 14.01 68.74
C GLY A 11 32.46 13.24 68.51
N THR A 12 32.03 13.09 67.25
CA THR A 12 31.08 12.02 66.88
C THR A 12 31.85 10.71 66.74
N THR A 13 31.49 9.76 67.57
CA THR A 13 32.08 8.43 67.71
C THR A 13 31.68 7.51 66.55
N GLU A 14 32.53 7.40 65.52
CA GLU A 14 32.50 6.26 64.61
C GLU A 14 33.60 5.25 64.96
N LYS A 15 33.23 4.20 65.70
CA LYS A 15 34.05 3.00 65.88
C LYS A 15 33.46 1.83 65.12
N ARG A 16 34.03 1.49 63.96
CA ARG A 16 34.24 0.14 63.37
C ARG A 16 35.41 0.29 62.38
N GLY A 17 36.56 -0.36 62.43
CA GLY A 17 36.87 -1.77 62.70
C GLY A 17 37.65 -2.31 61.48
N ARG A 18 38.98 -2.34 61.59
CA ARG A 18 40.04 -2.87 60.68
C ARG A 18 39.75 -3.00 59.16
N GLY A 19 40.43 -2.17 58.37
CA GLY A 19 40.54 -2.27 56.91
C GLY A 19 40.99 -0.95 56.26
N ARG A 20 41.53 -1.01 55.03
CA ARG A 20 41.94 0.18 54.24
C ARG A 20 40.75 1.13 54.08
N PRO A 21 40.93 2.46 54.20
CA PRO A 21 39.85 3.43 54.01
C PRO A 21 39.11 3.17 52.69
N ARG A 22 37.78 3.28 52.72
CA ARG A 22 36.96 3.11 51.51
C ARG A 22 37.35 4.20 50.51
N LYS A 23 37.33 3.85 49.21
CA LYS A 23 37.48 4.87 48.15
C LYS A 23 36.35 5.90 48.31
N PRO A 24 36.60 7.19 48.07
CA PRO A 24 35.60 8.25 48.28
C PRO A 24 34.33 8.06 47.44
N ASP A 25 34.41 7.29 46.35
CA ASP A 25 33.29 6.98 45.44
C ASP A 25 32.71 5.56 45.64
N ALA A 26 33.04 4.88 46.74
CA ALA A 26 32.53 3.55 47.01
C ALA A 26 31.12 3.62 47.62
N MET A 27 30.11 3.15 46.89
CA MET A 27 28.73 3.04 47.40
C MET A 27 28.69 2.40 48.79
N SER A 28 27.92 3.01 49.69
CA SER A 28 27.67 2.45 51.01
C SER A 28 26.94 1.11 50.90
N ASN A 29 26.96 0.30 51.96
CA ASN A 29 26.27 -0.99 51.94
C ASN A 29 24.74 -0.80 51.83
N ALA A 30 24.23 0.28 52.41
CA ALA A 30 22.82 0.68 52.31
C ALA A 30 22.45 1.06 50.87
N GLU A 31 23.29 1.86 50.20
CA GLU A 31 23.10 2.21 48.77
C GLU A 31 23.19 0.97 47.86
N ARG A 32 24.12 0.05 48.12
CA ARG A 32 24.20 -1.22 47.39
C ARG A 32 22.94 -2.04 47.52
N GLN A 33 22.39 -2.14 48.73
CA GLN A 33 21.13 -2.82 48.96
C GLN A 33 19.95 -2.07 48.31
N ALA A 34 19.92 -0.75 48.34
CA ALA A 34 18.89 0.06 47.69
C ALA A 34 18.92 -0.11 46.16
N ALA A 35 20.11 -0.04 45.55
CA ALA A 35 20.31 -0.28 44.12
C ALA A 35 19.93 -1.72 43.73
N TRP A 36 20.24 -2.71 44.57
CA TRP A 36 19.82 -4.09 44.36
C TRP A 36 18.29 -4.22 44.42
N ARG A 37 17.63 -3.65 45.44
CA ARG A 37 16.17 -3.63 45.54
C ARG A 37 15.52 -2.90 44.37
N ALA A 38 16.10 -1.80 43.89
CA ALA A 38 15.61 -1.07 42.72
C ALA A 38 15.70 -1.89 41.43
N ARG A 39 16.83 -2.60 41.21
CA ARG A 39 17.01 -3.49 40.05
C ARG A 39 16.09 -4.70 40.10
N HIS A 40 15.85 -5.25 41.28
CA HIS A 40 15.06 -6.48 41.45
C HIS A 40 13.57 -6.25 41.71
N GLY A 41 13.15 -5.05 42.15
CA GLY A 41 11.75 -4.69 42.34
C GLY A 41 10.94 -4.61 41.04
N ALA A 42 11.60 -4.49 39.89
CA ALA A 42 10.95 -4.59 38.58
C ALA A 42 10.61 -6.04 38.18
N ARG A 43 11.28 -7.06 38.76
CA ARG A 43 11.00 -8.49 38.50
C ARG A 43 9.86 -9.04 39.37
N THR A 44 9.50 -8.34 40.46
CA THR A 44 8.44 -8.76 41.40
C THR A 44 7.13 -8.00 41.22
N LYS A 45 7.04 -7.08 40.25
CA LYS A 45 5.73 -6.59 39.79
C LYS A 45 5.05 -7.75 39.08
N SER A 46 4.13 -8.42 39.78
CA SER A 46 3.24 -9.40 39.20
C SER A 46 2.51 -8.72 38.03
N VAL A 47 2.83 -9.10 36.81
CA VAL A 47 1.98 -8.80 35.65
C VAL A 47 0.69 -9.58 35.89
N THR A 48 -0.30 -8.93 36.48
CA THR A 48 -1.65 -9.49 36.50
C THR A 48 -2.12 -9.55 35.06
N VAL A 49 -2.11 -10.75 34.49
CA VAL A 49 -2.86 -11.06 33.27
C VAL A 49 -4.29 -10.67 33.59
N THR A 50 -4.79 -9.59 32.96
CA THR A 50 -6.20 -9.26 33.01
C THR A 50 -6.94 -10.53 32.64
N LYS A 51 -7.75 -11.06 33.56
CA LYS A 51 -8.49 -12.30 33.34
C LYS A 51 -9.32 -12.07 32.08
N ASN A 52 -8.98 -12.72 30.98
CA ASN A 52 -9.84 -12.72 29.80
C ASN A 52 -11.14 -13.37 30.25
N ILE A 53 -12.13 -12.55 30.55
CA ILE A 53 -13.48 -13.02 30.82
C ILE A 53 -13.90 -13.64 29.49
N PRO A 54 -14.10 -14.98 29.42
CA PRO A 54 -14.58 -15.56 28.19
C PRO A 54 -15.89 -14.85 27.84
N PRO A 55 -16.08 -14.42 26.59
CA PRO A 55 -17.34 -13.82 26.18
C PRO A 55 -18.48 -14.79 26.56
N PRO A 56 -19.65 -14.27 26.95
CA PRO A 56 -20.79 -15.13 27.24
C PRO A 56 -21.02 -16.05 26.03
N ALA A 57 -21.40 -17.31 26.25
CA ALA A 57 -21.53 -18.30 25.18
C ALA A 57 -22.38 -17.77 24.00
N ASP A 58 -23.41 -16.99 24.33
CA ASP A 58 -24.33 -16.35 23.38
C ASP A 58 -23.65 -15.32 22.45
N ALA A 59 -22.53 -14.71 22.85
CA ALA A 59 -21.80 -13.75 22.03
C ALA A 59 -21.01 -14.42 20.90
N HIS A 60 -20.48 -15.63 21.15
CA HIS A 60 -19.87 -16.42 20.07
C HIS A 60 -20.93 -16.83 19.05
N ASP A 61 -22.09 -17.31 19.53
CA ASP A 61 -23.19 -17.72 18.66
C ASP A 61 -23.78 -16.54 17.86
N ALA A 62 -23.84 -15.35 18.45
CA ALA A 62 -24.21 -14.13 17.75
C ALA A 62 -23.21 -13.76 16.64
N LEU A 63 -21.90 -13.84 16.91
CA LEU A 63 -20.85 -13.58 15.91
C LEU A 63 -20.86 -14.60 14.77
N VAL A 64 -21.14 -15.86 15.07
CA VAL A 64 -21.27 -16.91 14.05
C VAL A 64 -22.43 -16.60 13.11
N ARG A 65 -23.59 -16.23 13.66
CA ARG A 65 -24.77 -15.83 12.87
C ARG A 65 -24.50 -14.61 12.01
N GLU A 66 -23.83 -13.60 12.56
CA GLU A 66 -23.44 -12.40 11.81
C GLU A 66 -22.46 -12.75 10.66
N CYS A 67 -21.47 -13.61 10.91
CA CYS A 67 -20.57 -14.06 9.85
C CYS A 67 -21.28 -14.86 8.76
N GLU A 68 -22.25 -15.70 9.12
CA GLU A 68 -23.07 -16.45 8.15
C GLU A 68 -23.93 -15.50 7.31
N GLN A 69 -24.54 -14.49 7.95
CA GLN A 69 -25.30 -13.46 7.27
C GLN A 69 -24.42 -12.67 6.29
N LEU A 70 -23.27 -12.15 6.75
CA LEU A 70 -22.35 -11.39 5.91
C LEU A 70 -21.81 -12.22 4.75
N ARG A 71 -21.54 -13.52 4.95
CA ARG A 71 -21.15 -14.42 3.85
C ARG A 71 -22.27 -14.61 2.83
N GLY A 72 -23.52 -14.69 3.31
CA GLY A 72 -24.72 -14.75 2.47
C GLY A 72 -24.88 -13.49 1.61
N GLU A 73 -24.77 -12.31 2.24
CA GLU A 73 -24.83 -11.01 1.57
C GLU A 73 -23.70 -10.85 0.54
N LEU A 74 -22.47 -11.26 0.87
CA LEU A 74 -21.34 -11.23 -0.06
C LEU A 74 -21.56 -12.17 -1.26
N ALA A 75 -22.15 -13.35 -1.02
CA ALA A 75 -22.52 -14.28 -2.09
C ALA A 75 -23.67 -13.75 -2.97
N GLN A 76 -24.61 -12.98 -2.41
CA GLN A 76 -25.65 -12.29 -3.17
C GLN A 76 -25.07 -11.15 -4.00
N ALA A 77 -24.29 -10.25 -3.39
CA ALA A 77 -23.62 -9.15 -4.08
C ALA A 77 -22.71 -9.62 -5.22
N ARG A 78 -21.98 -10.73 -5.03
CA ARG A 78 -21.18 -11.35 -6.11
C ARG A 78 -22.04 -11.85 -7.27
N ARG A 79 -23.18 -12.48 -6.98
CA ARG A 79 -24.12 -12.94 -8.01
C ARG A 79 -24.79 -11.78 -8.72
N GLU A 80 -25.19 -10.74 -7.99
CA GLU A 80 -25.72 -9.52 -8.58
C GLU A 80 -24.68 -8.84 -9.48
N LEU A 81 -23.42 -8.77 -9.05
CA LEU A 81 -22.34 -8.24 -9.87
C LEU A 81 -22.03 -9.13 -11.08
N GLU A 82 -22.13 -10.46 -10.96
CA GLU A 82 -21.98 -11.39 -12.08
C GLU A 82 -23.13 -11.24 -13.08
N THR A 83 -24.37 -11.13 -12.60
CA THR A 83 -25.54 -10.89 -13.48
C THR A 83 -25.49 -9.51 -14.13
N ALA A 84 -25.06 -8.47 -13.40
CA ALA A 84 -24.88 -7.13 -13.93
C ALA A 84 -23.70 -7.05 -14.91
N SER A 85 -22.60 -7.77 -14.68
CA SER A 85 -21.46 -7.86 -15.61
C SER A 85 -21.72 -8.77 -16.80
N ARG A 86 -22.70 -9.68 -16.72
CA ARG A 86 -23.21 -10.46 -17.84
C ARG A 86 -24.27 -9.69 -18.65
N ALA A 87 -25.06 -8.85 -17.98
CA ALA A 87 -26.10 -8.00 -18.60
C ALA A 87 -25.53 -6.73 -19.23
N LYS A 88 -24.49 -6.13 -18.63
CA LYS A 88 -23.60 -5.23 -19.36
C LYS A 88 -22.78 -6.12 -20.29
N PRO A 89 -22.83 -5.98 -21.62
CA PRO A 89 -21.71 -6.44 -22.41
C PRO A 89 -20.51 -5.69 -21.85
N SER A 90 -19.64 -6.41 -21.13
CA SER A 90 -18.31 -5.92 -20.83
C SER A 90 -17.80 -5.37 -22.16
N ALA A 91 -17.52 -4.07 -22.19
CA ALA A 91 -16.78 -3.44 -23.26
C ALA A 91 -15.32 -3.93 -23.20
N ARG A 92 -15.13 -5.25 -23.03
CA ARG A 92 -13.90 -5.97 -23.28
C ARG A 92 -13.53 -5.52 -24.67
N ALA A 93 -12.46 -4.73 -24.74
CA ALA A 93 -11.88 -4.34 -26.01
C ALA A 93 -11.84 -5.62 -26.86
N PRO A 94 -12.31 -5.57 -28.11
CA PRO A 94 -12.31 -6.75 -28.95
C PRO A 94 -10.90 -7.34 -28.91
N SER A 95 -10.77 -8.49 -28.25
CA SER A 95 -9.51 -9.23 -28.21
C SER A 95 -9.22 -9.88 -29.56
N ASP A 96 -10.18 -9.78 -30.47
CA ASP A 96 -10.16 -10.37 -31.80
C ASP A 96 -9.91 -9.28 -32.84
N ALA A 97 -8.80 -9.43 -33.57
CA ALA A 97 -8.43 -8.54 -34.67
C ALA A 97 -9.53 -8.48 -35.75
N ALA A 98 -10.34 -9.53 -35.92
CA ALA A 98 -11.45 -9.49 -36.86
C ALA A 98 -12.55 -8.51 -36.43
N ALA A 99 -12.83 -8.41 -35.14
CA ALA A 99 -13.80 -7.45 -34.61
C ALA A 99 -13.27 -6.01 -34.69
N VAL A 100 -11.96 -5.81 -34.52
CA VAL A 100 -11.30 -4.50 -34.72
C VAL A 100 -11.36 -4.08 -36.19
N LEU A 101 -10.87 -4.95 -37.07
CA LEU A 101 -10.75 -4.66 -38.49
C LEU A 101 -12.07 -4.72 -39.23
N GLY A 102 -13.13 -5.29 -38.66
CA GLY A 102 -14.50 -5.22 -39.18
C GLY A 102 -15.24 -3.93 -38.81
N ARG A 103 -14.71 -3.12 -37.87
CA ARG A 103 -15.38 -1.90 -37.39
C ARG A 103 -15.34 -0.78 -38.44
N LEU A 104 -16.44 -0.03 -38.55
CA LEU A 104 -16.47 1.20 -39.35
C LEU A 104 -15.44 2.20 -38.79
N PRO A 105 -14.76 3.00 -39.63
CA PRO A 105 -13.83 4.03 -39.15
C PRO A 105 -14.52 4.99 -38.18
N ARG A 106 -13.78 5.50 -37.20
CA ARG A 106 -14.24 6.59 -36.35
C ARG A 106 -14.53 7.80 -37.26
N GLN A 107 -15.63 8.50 -37.01
CA GLN A 107 -15.95 9.71 -37.75
C GLN A 107 -14.85 10.74 -37.45
N GLU A 108 -14.18 11.24 -38.48
CA GLU A 108 -13.12 12.25 -38.32
C GLU A 108 -13.71 13.51 -37.69
N ASP A 109 -13.06 13.99 -36.62
CA ASP A 109 -13.38 15.30 -36.06
C ASP A 109 -12.93 16.36 -37.07
N ALA A 110 -13.83 17.29 -37.41
CA ALA A 110 -13.63 18.27 -38.48
C ALA A 110 -12.37 19.16 -38.31
N ASP A 111 -11.81 19.22 -37.10
CA ASP A 111 -10.62 20.00 -36.76
C ASP A 111 -9.31 19.17 -36.72
N SER A 112 -9.37 17.85 -36.90
CA SER A 112 -8.22 16.96 -36.89
C SER A 112 -7.66 16.77 -38.30
N GLY A 113 -7.02 17.81 -38.85
CA GLY A 113 -6.44 17.75 -40.19
C GLY A 113 -5.49 16.57 -40.43
N GLU A 114 -5.38 16.11 -41.68
CA GLU A 114 -4.52 14.98 -42.06
C GLU A 114 -3.04 15.25 -41.74
N ARG A 115 -2.36 14.26 -41.15
CA ARG A 115 -0.91 14.29 -40.87
C ARG A 115 -0.19 13.16 -41.58
N ARG A 116 1.05 13.42 -42.00
CA ARG A 116 1.90 12.40 -42.66
C ARG A 116 2.68 11.61 -41.62
N LEU A 117 2.57 10.28 -41.70
CA LEU A 117 3.32 9.34 -40.89
C LEU A 117 4.25 8.52 -41.79
N ASN A 118 5.56 8.59 -41.53
CA ASN A 118 6.56 7.75 -42.20
C ASN A 118 6.95 6.59 -41.27
N LEU A 119 6.77 5.35 -41.74
CA LEU A 119 7.02 4.15 -40.94
C LEU A 119 8.16 3.33 -41.53
N THR A 120 9.10 2.93 -40.69
CA THR A 120 10.04 1.85 -40.97
C THR A 120 9.66 0.65 -40.12
N MET A 121 9.63 -0.53 -40.74
CA MET A 121 9.27 -1.76 -40.04
C MET A 121 10.11 -2.93 -40.53
N THR A 122 10.29 -3.88 -39.62
CA THR A 122 10.93 -5.16 -39.91
C THR A 122 10.11 -5.96 -40.94
N GLY A 123 10.78 -6.77 -41.76
CA GLY A 123 10.14 -7.52 -42.84
C GLY A 123 9.00 -8.41 -42.36
N THR A 124 9.11 -8.98 -41.15
CA THR A 124 8.04 -9.82 -40.59
C THR A 124 6.75 -9.04 -40.31
N GLN A 125 6.83 -7.79 -39.81
CA GLN A 125 5.64 -6.96 -39.59
C GLN A 125 5.11 -6.40 -40.92
N PHE A 126 5.98 -6.12 -41.88
CA PHE A 126 5.55 -5.76 -43.23
C PHE A 126 4.69 -6.86 -43.87
N PHE A 127 5.17 -8.11 -43.87
CA PHE A 127 4.38 -9.23 -44.40
C PHE A 127 3.13 -9.53 -43.58
N ALA A 128 3.15 -9.28 -42.26
CA ALA A 128 1.95 -9.40 -41.44
C ALA A 128 0.88 -8.37 -41.85
N LEU A 129 1.28 -7.13 -42.09
CA LEU A 129 0.39 -6.07 -42.59
C LEU A 129 -0.23 -6.45 -43.94
N GLU A 130 0.59 -6.95 -44.88
CA GLU A 130 0.10 -7.40 -46.19
C GLU A 130 -0.91 -8.55 -46.07
N ARG A 131 -0.69 -9.50 -45.16
CA ARG A 131 -1.68 -10.57 -44.90
C ARG A 131 -3.00 -10.02 -44.36
N LEU A 132 -2.97 -9.04 -43.47
CA LEU A 132 -4.17 -8.40 -42.93
C LEU A 132 -4.93 -7.63 -44.02
N VAL A 133 -4.21 -6.85 -44.83
CA VAL A 133 -4.74 -6.14 -46.00
C VAL A 133 -5.47 -7.10 -46.94
N ALA A 134 -4.81 -8.20 -47.31
CA ALA A 134 -5.39 -9.19 -48.21
C ALA A 134 -6.60 -9.92 -47.60
N HIS A 135 -6.55 -10.26 -46.32
CA HIS A 135 -7.61 -11.01 -45.65
C HIS A 135 -8.90 -10.20 -45.46
N PHE A 136 -8.77 -8.93 -45.07
CA PHE A 136 -9.92 -8.06 -44.78
C PHE A 136 -10.33 -7.17 -45.96
N GLY A 137 -9.57 -7.16 -47.06
CA GLY A 137 -9.86 -6.34 -48.25
C GLY A 137 -9.76 -4.83 -47.99
N LEU A 138 -8.92 -4.43 -47.03
CA LEU A 138 -8.76 -3.05 -46.59
C LEU A 138 -7.48 -2.44 -47.17
N SER A 139 -7.42 -1.10 -47.29
CA SER A 139 -6.16 -0.43 -47.60
C SER A 139 -5.19 -0.54 -46.42
N ARG A 140 -3.88 -0.47 -46.69
CA ARG A 140 -2.86 -0.40 -45.61
C ARG A 140 -3.15 0.69 -44.60
N ARG A 141 -3.55 1.88 -45.09
CA ARG A 141 -3.95 3.04 -44.27
C ARG A 141 -5.09 2.65 -43.33
N ALA A 142 -6.18 2.07 -43.85
CA ALA A 142 -7.33 1.68 -43.05
C ALA A 142 -7.01 0.63 -41.99
N VAL A 143 -6.14 -0.35 -42.30
CA VAL A 143 -5.69 -1.34 -41.31
C VAL A 143 -4.91 -0.66 -40.18
N ILE A 144 -3.97 0.22 -40.53
CA ILE A 144 -3.16 0.93 -39.54
C ILE A 144 -4.05 1.83 -38.67
N GLU A 145 -4.93 2.64 -39.27
CA GLU A 145 -5.84 3.53 -38.54
C GLU A 145 -6.72 2.75 -37.56
N ARG A 146 -7.36 1.66 -38.01
CA ARG A 146 -8.22 0.84 -37.14
C ARG A 146 -7.45 0.18 -35.99
N LEU A 147 -6.21 -0.24 -36.22
CA LEU A 147 -5.37 -0.80 -35.16
C LEU A 147 -4.91 0.26 -34.17
N VAL A 148 -4.58 1.47 -34.65
CA VAL A 148 -4.22 2.60 -33.79
C VAL A 148 -5.40 3.03 -32.94
N ASP A 149 -6.58 3.22 -33.54
CA ASP A 149 -7.81 3.56 -32.84
C ASP A 149 -8.15 2.53 -31.76
N TRP A 150 -8.00 1.23 -32.07
CA TRP A 150 -8.24 0.18 -31.10
C TRP A 150 -7.24 0.18 -29.96
N ALA A 151 -5.95 0.39 -30.26
CA ALA A 151 -4.92 0.45 -29.23
C ALA A 151 -5.15 1.64 -28.29
N ASP A 152 -5.47 2.82 -28.85
CA ASP A 152 -5.81 4.03 -28.09
C ASP A 152 -7.07 3.83 -27.23
N ASP A 153 -8.18 3.34 -27.81
CA ASP A 153 -9.42 3.07 -27.08
C ASP A 153 -9.20 2.05 -25.95
N THR A 154 -8.39 1.01 -26.21
CA THR A 154 -8.10 -0.05 -25.23
C THR A 154 -7.28 0.51 -24.07
N PHE A 155 -6.27 1.31 -24.37
CA PHE A 155 -5.43 1.93 -23.35
C PHE A 155 -6.20 2.99 -22.55
N SER A 156 -6.92 3.88 -23.23
CA SER A 156 -7.78 4.91 -22.62
C SER A 156 -8.81 4.31 -21.66
N ARG A 157 -9.45 3.19 -22.03
CA ARG A 157 -10.39 2.48 -21.14
C ARG A 157 -9.71 1.84 -19.94
N SER A 158 -8.46 1.41 -20.06
CA SER A 158 -7.72 0.84 -18.93
C SER A 158 -7.39 1.89 -17.85
N LEU A 159 -7.39 3.17 -18.21
CA LEU A 159 -7.10 4.28 -17.32
C LEU A 159 -8.36 4.92 -16.70
N TYR A 160 -9.56 4.37 -16.95
CA TYR A 160 -10.82 5.01 -16.55
C TYR A 160 -10.96 5.22 -15.03
N ASP A 161 -10.30 4.40 -14.23
CA ASP A 161 -10.29 4.51 -12.76
C ASP A 161 -9.18 5.46 -12.22
N ASP A 162 -8.25 5.90 -13.07
CA ASP A 162 -7.16 6.83 -12.73
C ASP A 162 -7.20 8.04 -13.68
N GLU A 163 -8.07 8.99 -13.35
CA GLU A 163 -8.26 10.24 -14.11
C GLU A 163 -6.95 11.05 -14.23
N ALA A 164 -6.08 10.98 -13.22
CA ALA A 164 -4.77 11.64 -13.28
C ALA A 164 -3.84 10.95 -14.30
N ALA A 165 -3.87 9.63 -14.42
CA ALA A 165 -3.13 8.91 -15.46
C ALA A 165 -3.71 9.15 -16.85
N PHE A 166 -5.03 9.20 -16.98
CA PHE A 166 -5.69 9.55 -18.25
C PHE A 166 -5.31 10.95 -18.73
N ASN A 167 -5.37 11.95 -17.85
CA ASN A 167 -4.98 13.32 -18.20
C ASN A 167 -3.49 13.41 -18.60
N ARG A 168 -2.60 12.70 -17.90
CA ARG A 168 -1.18 12.60 -18.30
C ARG A 168 -0.99 11.97 -19.68
N TYR A 169 -1.83 11.01 -20.05
CA TYR A 169 -1.76 10.34 -21.36
C TYR A 169 -2.16 11.30 -22.49
N ILE A 170 -3.26 12.04 -22.33
CA ILE A 170 -3.78 12.97 -23.33
C ILE A 170 -2.98 14.27 -23.40
N ASP A 171 -2.57 14.83 -22.26
CA ASP A 171 -1.91 16.15 -22.20
C ASP A 171 -0.40 16.10 -22.50
N ARG A 172 0.18 14.91 -22.67
CA ARG A 172 1.61 14.79 -23.02
C ARG A 172 1.92 15.47 -24.36
N ASP A 173 1.02 15.34 -25.34
CA ASP A 173 1.17 15.95 -26.67
C ASP A 173 0.89 17.46 -26.69
N ARG A 174 0.19 18.01 -25.69
CA ARG A 174 -0.09 19.45 -25.60
C ARG A 174 1.08 20.28 -25.05
N ASN A 175 2.01 19.63 -24.33
CA ASN A 175 3.10 20.31 -23.63
C ASN A 175 4.44 20.33 -24.40
N GLU A 176 4.52 19.73 -25.60
CA GLU A 176 5.74 19.73 -26.43
C GLU A 176 5.74 20.81 -27.54
N LYS A 177 5.15 21.98 -27.27
CA LYS A 177 5.25 23.16 -28.18
C LYS A 177 6.36 24.11 -27.77
#